data_AF-A0A7C4S5L1-F1
#
_entry.id   AF-A0A7C4S5L1-F1
#
_cell.length_a   1.000
_cell.length_b   1.000
_cell.length_c   1.000
_cell.angle_alpha   90.00
_cell.angle_beta   90.00
_cell.angle_gamma   90.00
#
_symmetry.space_group_name_H-M   'P 1'
#
loop_
_entity.id
_entity.type
_entity.pdbx_description
1 polymer ?
#
loop_
_entity_poly.entity_id
_entity_poly.type
_entity_poly.pdbx_seq_one_letter_code
_entity_poly.pdbx_strand_id
1 'polypeptide(L)'
;MDLNVVRSWFGVRGKEIRAGILFTIHRLTGILMVVLLLVHLYAFNLSTFIGYNYYKILFSLALFHGLNGVRVSVQELGYLYRARKVISSLTICFWLIGTLLIFMLL
;
A
#
# COMPACT_ATOMS: atom_id res chain seq x y z
N MET A 1 7.59 29.42 19.36
CA MET A 1 7.27 28.04 18.95
C MET A 1 8.58 27.28 18.97
N ASP A 2 8.76 26.36 19.91
CA ASP A 2 10.04 25.75 20.21
C ASP A 2 10.44 24.76 19.10
N LEU A 3 11.56 25.02 18.41
CA LEU A 3 12.05 24.21 17.28
C LEU A 3 12.26 22.73 17.67
N ASN A 4 12.48 22.48 18.96
CA ASN A 4 12.61 21.14 19.52
C ASN A 4 11.28 20.35 19.48
N VAL A 5 10.15 21.03 19.61
CA VAL A 5 8.81 20.42 19.49
C VAL A 5 8.55 19.98 18.05
N VAL A 6 8.86 20.83 17.08
CA VAL A 6 8.74 20.48 15.65
C VAL A 6 9.67 19.33 15.28
N ARG A 7 10.92 19.36 15.77
CA ARG A 7 11.89 18.26 15.56
C ARG A 7 11.44 16.95 16.20
N SER A 8 10.75 17.01 17.34
CA SER A 8 10.17 15.83 18.00
C SER A 8 9.01 15.19 17.23
N TRP A 9 8.30 15.96 16.39
CA TRP A 9 7.25 15.44 15.51
C TRP A 9 7.83 14.62 14.35
N PHE A 10 9.03 14.98 13.87
CA PHE A 10 9.80 14.20 12.90
C PHE A 10 10.72 13.15 13.55
N GLY A 11 10.76 13.10 14.89
CA GLY A 11 11.50 12.09 15.63
C GLY A 11 10.85 10.72 15.44
N VAL A 12 11.52 9.82 14.71
CA VAL A 12 11.08 8.44 14.51
C VAL A 12 11.05 7.72 15.86
N ARG A 13 9.89 7.71 16.52
CA ARG A 13 9.68 6.99 17.78
C ARG A 13 9.79 5.49 17.49
N GLY A 14 10.84 4.87 18.03
CA GLY A 14 11.35 3.53 17.68
C GLY A 14 10.46 2.30 17.95
N LYS A 15 9.13 2.40 17.89
CA LYS A 15 8.25 1.22 17.90
C LYS A 15 7.97 0.76 16.47
N GLU A 16 8.71 -0.28 16.07
CA GLU A 16 8.53 -1.09 14.84
C GLU A 16 8.47 -0.27 13.53
N ILE A 17 9.64 0.20 13.06
CA ILE A 17 9.85 0.89 11.77
C ILE A 17 9.09 0.21 10.61
N ARG A 18 9.06 -1.12 10.58
CA ARG A 18 8.32 -1.90 9.57
C ARG A 18 6.82 -1.62 9.57
N ALA A 19 6.19 -1.51 10.75
CA ALA A 19 4.77 -1.22 10.87
C ALA A 19 4.45 0.19 10.38
N GLY A 20 5.29 1.17 10.74
CA GLY A 20 5.17 2.55 10.26
C GLY A 20 5.32 2.69 8.75
N ILE A 21 6.28 1.99 8.15
CA ILE A 21 6.47 1.97 6.69
C ILE A 21 5.25 1.35 6.00
N LEU A 22 4.80 0.16 6.43
CA LEU A 22 3.65 -0.51 5.82
C LEU A 22 2.37 0.32 5.92
N PHE A 23 2.19 1.03 7.04
CA PHE A 23 1.09 1.96 7.22
C PHE A 23 1.16 3.15 6.26
N THR A 24 2.34 3.74 6.12
CA THR A 24 2.57 4.88 5.20
C THR A 24 2.34 4.47 3.75
N ILE A 25 2.89 3.32 3.33
CA ILE A 25 2.70 2.79 1.98
C ILE A 25 1.22 2.51 1.73
N HIS A 26 0.48 1.95 2.68
CA HIS A 26 -0.95 1.66 2.49
C HIS A 26 -1.79 2.91 2.25
N ARG A 27 -1.49 4.01 2.95
CA ARG A 27 -2.12 5.31 2.70
C ARG A 27 -1.75 5.85 1.31
N LEU A 28 -0.48 5.77 0.95
CA LEU A 28 0.00 6.22 -0.36
C LEU A 28 -0.64 5.43 -1.49
N THR A 29 -0.72 4.10 -1.40
CA THR A 29 -1.38 3.28 -2.43
C THR A 29 -2.87 3.58 -2.52
N GLY A 30 -3.55 3.86 -1.41
CA GLY A 30 -4.95 4.29 -1.41
C GLY A 30 -5.17 5.60 -2.18
N ILE A 31 -4.34 6.61 -1.90
CA ILE A 31 -4.39 7.92 -2.60
C ILE A 31 -4.12 7.72 -4.10
N LEU A 32 -3.07 6.98 -4.45
CA LEU A 32 -2.72 6.73 -5.85
C LEU A 32 -3.83 5.98 -6.59
N MET A 33 -4.46 4.98 -5.97
CA MET A 33 -5.58 4.28 -6.59
C MET A 33 -6.77 5.20 -6.86
N VAL A 34 -7.14 6.08 -5.93
CA VAL A 34 -8.23 7.03 -6.14
C VAL A 34 -7.92 7.94 -7.33
N VAL A 35 -6.71 8.48 -7.40
CA VAL A 35 -6.29 9.32 -8.53
C VAL A 35 -6.35 8.55 -9.84
N LEU A 36 -5.79 7.34 -9.89
CA LEU A 36 -5.81 6.51 -11.09
C LEU A 36 -7.26 6.18 -11.49
N LEU A 37 -8.12 5.74 -10.57
CA LEU A 37 -9.52 5.45 -10.85
C LEU A 37 -10.28 6.67 -11.39
N LEU A 38 -10.03 7.87 -10.86
CA LEU A 38 -10.60 9.11 -11.40
C LEU A 38 -10.12 9.39 -12.82
N VAL A 39 -8.83 9.18 -13.10
CA VAL A 39 -8.29 9.28 -14.47
C VAL A 39 -8.95 8.26 -15.40
N HIS A 40 -9.15 7.02 -14.96
CA HIS A 40 -9.84 6.01 -15.74
C HIS A 40 -11.30 6.37 -16.02
N LEU A 41 -12.02 6.93 -15.03
CA LEU A 41 -13.43 7.29 -15.18
C LEU A 41 -13.61 8.55 -16.04
N TYR A 42 -12.80 9.58 -15.82
CA TYR A 42 -12.91 10.86 -16.52
C TYR A 42 -12.26 10.85 -17.90
N ALA A 43 -11.10 10.22 -18.01
CA ALA A 43 -10.30 10.17 -19.21
C ALA A 43 -10.10 8.71 -19.65
N PHE A 44 -11.21 7.97 -19.79
CA PHE A 44 -11.18 6.56 -20.20
C PHE A 44 -10.32 6.37 -21.45
N ASN A 45 -10.51 7.20 -22.48
CA ASN A 45 -9.71 7.19 -23.71
C ASN A 45 -8.20 7.42 -23.47
N LEU A 46 -7.84 8.25 -22.48
CA LEU A 46 -6.44 8.45 -22.08
C LEU A 46 -5.88 7.22 -21.37
N SER A 47 -6.67 6.56 -20.50
CA SER A 47 -6.26 5.32 -19.86
C SER A 47 -6.06 4.18 -20.88
N THR A 48 -6.88 4.15 -21.94
CA THR A 48 -6.68 3.23 -23.07
C THR A 48 -5.44 3.59 -23.89
N PHE A 49 -5.13 4.88 -24.04
CA PHE A 49 -3.95 5.38 -24.75
C PHE A 49 -2.63 5.11 -23.99
N ILE A 50 -2.62 5.28 -22.65
CA ILE A 50 -1.48 4.93 -21.79
C ILE A 50 -1.23 3.40 -21.79
N GLY A 51 -2.26 2.62 -22.13
CA GLY A 51 -2.15 1.21 -22.46
C GLY A 51 -2.01 0.28 -21.25
N TYR A 52 -1.61 -0.96 -21.50
CA TYR A 52 -1.60 -2.05 -20.52
C TYR A 52 -0.80 -1.75 -19.23
N ASN A 53 0.24 -0.92 -19.31
CA ASN A 53 1.06 -0.54 -18.15
C ASN A 53 0.26 0.22 -17.09
N TYR A 54 -0.72 1.03 -17.50
CA TYR A 54 -1.62 1.73 -16.57
C TYR A 54 -2.37 0.73 -15.68
N TYR A 55 -2.97 -0.29 -16.29
CA TYR A 55 -3.73 -1.32 -15.57
C TYR A 55 -2.82 -2.17 -14.69
N LYS A 56 -1.61 -2.53 -15.15
CA LYS A 56 -0.63 -3.26 -14.33
C LYS A 56 -0.27 -2.52 -13.05
N ILE A 57 -0.03 -1.21 -13.14
CA ILE A 57 0.27 -0.37 -11.99
C ILE A 57 -0.95 -0.29 -11.06
N LEU A 58 -2.14 -0.03 -11.61
CA LEU A 58 -3.38 0.01 -10.83
C LEU A 58 -3.62 -1.30 -10.07
N PHE A 59 -3.49 -2.44 -10.75
CA PHE A 59 -3.66 -3.76 -10.14
C PHE A 59 -2.60 -4.06 -9.08
N SER A 60 -1.33 -3.72 -9.32
CA SER A 60 -0.27 -3.90 -8.31
C SER A 60 -0.53 -3.06 -7.04
N LEU A 61 -0.97 -1.81 -7.21
CA LEU A 61 -1.33 -0.94 -6.09
C LEU A 61 -2.56 -1.47 -5.34
N ALA A 62 -3.58 -1.92 -6.06
CA ALA A 62 -4.79 -2.53 -5.50
C ALA A 62 -4.48 -3.79 -4.72
N LEU A 63 -3.58 -4.64 -5.24
CA LEU A 63 -3.16 -5.86 -4.56
C LEU A 63 -2.51 -5.54 -3.21
N PHE A 64 -1.53 -4.61 -3.17
CA PHE A 64 -0.93 -4.21 -1.89
C PHE A 64 -1.98 -3.61 -0.95
N HIS A 65 -2.79 -2.67 -1.44
CA HIS A 65 -3.74 -1.95 -0.61
C HIS A 65 -4.76 -2.91 0.01
N GLY A 66 -5.32 -3.83 -0.79
CA GLY A 66 -6.25 -4.86 -0.33
C GLY A 66 -5.62 -5.83 0.67
N LEU A 67 -4.48 -6.43 0.35
CA LEU A 67 -3.81 -7.39 1.24
C LEU A 67 -3.41 -6.75 2.58
N ASN A 68 -2.87 -5.52 2.53
CA ASN A 68 -2.50 -4.81 3.74
C ASN A 68 -3.72 -4.31 4.53
N GLY A 69 -4.81 -3.96 3.85
CA GLY A 69 -6.10 -3.65 4.47
C GLY A 69 -6.64 -4.83 5.26
N VAL A 70 -6.71 -6.02 4.64
CA VAL A 70 -7.11 -7.27 5.33
C VAL A 70 -6.23 -7.55 6.54
N ARG A 71 -4.89 -7.43 6.40
CA ARG A 71 -3.97 -7.59 7.53
C ARG A 71 -4.33 -6.66 8.69
N VAL A 72 -4.56 -5.38 8.41
CA VAL A 72 -4.89 -4.37 9.43
C VAL A 72 -6.23 -4.70 10.08
N SER A 73 -7.29 -4.95 9.31
CA SER A 73 -8.60 -5.33 9.85
C SER A 73 -8.53 -6.56 10.75
N VAL A 74 -7.81 -7.61 10.34
CA VAL A 74 -7.64 -8.83 11.14
C VAL A 74 -6.92 -8.53 12.47
N GLN A 75 -5.90 -7.69 12.45
CA GLN A 75 -5.14 -7.32 13.65
C GLN A 75 -5.94 -6.40 14.59
N GLU A 76 -6.75 -5.49 14.05
CA GLU A 76 -7.63 -4.60 14.83
C GLU A 76 -8.75 -5.38 15.54
N LEU A 77 -9.22 -6.48 14.94
CA LEU A 77 -10.15 -7.42 15.58
C LEU A 77 -9.50 -8.28 16.67
N GLY A 78 -8.21 -8.09 16.95
CA GLY A 78 -7.45 -8.84 17.97
C GLY A 78 -6.95 -10.21 17.52
N TYR A 79 -7.22 -10.62 16.28
CA TYR A 79 -6.74 -11.87 15.74
C TYR A 79 -5.27 -11.80 15.35
N LEU A 80 -4.58 -12.93 15.49
CA LEU A 80 -3.21 -13.15 15.01
C LEU A 80 -2.17 -12.11 15.48
N TYR A 81 -2.41 -11.44 16.61
CA TYR A 81 -1.52 -10.41 17.15
C TYR A 81 -0.10 -10.94 17.44
N ARG A 82 0.01 -12.20 17.93
CA ARG A 82 1.30 -12.88 18.13
C ARG A 82 2.04 -13.14 16.82
N ALA A 83 1.32 -13.29 15.72
CA ALA A 83 1.86 -13.54 14.39
C ALA A 83 1.99 -12.26 13.53
N ARG A 84 1.81 -11.05 14.09
CA ARG A 84 1.81 -9.78 13.32
C ARG A 84 3.01 -9.58 12.41
N LYS A 85 4.19 -10.05 12.85
CA LYS A 85 5.45 -9.97 12.09
C LYS A 85 5.42 -10.91 10.89
N VAL A 86 4.96 -12.15 11.10
CA VAL A 86 4.82 -13.16 10.06
C VAL A 86 3.81 -12.70 9.02
N ILE A 87 2.64 -12.22 9.46
CA ILE A 87 1.59 -11.77 8.54
C ILE A 87 2.06 -10.55 7.74
N SER A 88 2.75 -9.60 8.37
CA SER A 88 3.32 -8.45 7.65
C SER A 88 4.32 -8.89 6.58
N SER A 89 5.19 -9.87 6.88
CA SER A 89 6.11 -10.42 5.89
C SER A 89 5.38 -11.16 4.76
N LEU A 90 4.32 -11.92 5.08
CA LEU A 90 3.49 -12.59 4.08
C LEU A 90 2.78 -11.60 3.17
N THR A 91 2.21 -10.52 3.71
CA THR A 91 1.61 -9.44 2.92
C THR A 91 2.59 -8.88 1.89
N ILE A 92 3.84 -8.60 2.31
CA ILE A 92 4.88 -8.12 1.39
C ILE A 92 5.21 -9.18 0.34
N CYS A 93 5.40 -10.44 0.76
CA CYS A 93 5.75 -11.54 -0.14
C CYS A 93 4.67 -11.75 -1.22
N PHE A 94 3.40 -11.84 -0.82
CA PHE A 94 2.29 -11.98 -1.75
C PHE A 94 2.16 -10.79 -2.69
N TRP A 95 2.37 -9.57 -2.19
CA TRP A 95 2.36 -8.39 -3.05
C TRP A 95 3.49 -8.41 -4.08
N LEU A 96 4.71 -8.76 -3.70
CA LEU A 96 5.86 -8.84 -4.62
C LEU A 96 5.66 -9.93 -5.67
N ILE A 97 5.26 -11.14 -5.25
CA ILE A 97 4.97 -12.25 -6.17
C ILE A 97 3.84 -11.87 -7.12
N GLY A 98 2.72 -11.35 -6.59
CA GLY A 98 1.59 -10.95 -7.41
C GLY A 98 1.94 -9.81 -8.38
N THR A 99 2.75 -8.85 -7.96
CA THR A 99 3.24 -7.78 -8.84
C THR A 99 4.11 -8.33 -9.96
N LEU A 100 5.04 -9.24 -9.66
CA LEU A 100 5.84 -9.90 -10.69
C LEU A 100 4.95 -10.63 -11.71
N LEU A 101 3.96 -11.40 -11.22
CA LEU A 101 3.02 -12.11 -12.09
C LEU A 101 2.20 -11.15 -12.95
N ILE A 102 1.69 -10.05 -12.40
CA ILE A 102 0.96 -9.03 -13.16
C ILE A 102 1.83 -8.44 -14.26
N PHE A 103 3.11 -8.15 -13.99
CA PHE A 103 3.98 -7.55 -15.00
C PHE A 103 4.44 -8.54 -16.07
N MET A 104 4.54 -9.83 -15.73
CA MET A 104 4.95 -10.89 -16.66
C MET A 104 3.80 -11.46 -17.50
N LEU A 105 2.58 -11.51 -16.97
CA LEU A 105 1.45 -12.24 -17.56
C LEU A 105 0.36 -11.36 -18.18
N LEU A 106 0.14 -10.16 -17.64
CA LEU A 106 -0.70 -9.12 -18.28
C LEU A 106 0.15 -8.23 -19.18
#